data_AF-A0AAQ0B087-F1
#
_entry.id   AF-A0AAQ0B087-F1
#
_cell.length_a   1.000
_cell.length_b   1.000
_cell.length_c   1.000
_cell.angle_alpha   90.00
_cell.angle_beta   90.00
_cell.angle_gamma   90.00
#
_symmetry.space_group_name_H-M   'P 1'
#
loop_
_entity.id
_entity.type
_entity.pdbx_description
1 polymer ?
#
loop_
_entity_poly.entity_id
_entity_poly.type
_entity_poly.pdbx_seq_one_letter_code
_entity_poly.pdbx_strand_id
1 'polypeptide(L)'
;MFTRNLHLKGSYCGALSTPSENIIFLDVQDGIKSRSETTPMDPTYFSAARLSKVIHHELTHSMDDVMRYYWDPKWVSLNPPSFQYGSYDYSSFNPRALGGDISPFLTPFWNPIDGFVSEYATSNYAEDRADVGGAIQGRQFSYLNKICAADSIVAAKVRLTIDEMNRFWPYPGAENTAWKRRFDEIQCN
;
A
#
# COMPACT_ATOMS: atom_id res chain seq x y z
N MET A 1 16.24 -8.68 -1.79
CA MET A 1 16.55 -10.02 -2.28
C MET A 1 15.30 -10.62 -2.92
N PHE A 2 15.41 -11.07 -4.17
CA PHE A 2 14.34 -11.83 -4.82
C PHE A 2 14.48 -13.30 -4.45
N THR A 3 13.39 -13.92 -4.02
CA THR A 3 13.37 -15.32 -3.60
C THR A 3 12.22 -16.04 -4.29
N ARG A 4 12.25 -17.37 -4.29
CA ARG A 4 11.13 -18.21 -4.71
C ARG A 4 10.64 -18.96 -3.48
N ASN A 5 9.32 -19.00 -3.28
CA ASN A 5 8.68 -19.65 -2.14
C ASN A 5 9.23 -19.11 -0.82
N LEU A 6 9.20 -17.79 -0.62
CA LEU A 6 9.63 -17.19 0.64
C LEU A 6 8.83 -17.77 1.82
N HIS A 7 9.54 -18.39 2.76
CA HIS A 7 8.97 -18.87 4.02
C HIS A 7 9.66 -18.21 5.20
N LEU A 8 8.88 -17.68 6.13
CA LEU A 8 9.35 -17.07 7.37
C LEU A 8 8.72 -17.81 8.53
N LYS A 9 9.57 -18.34 9.43
CA LYS A 9 9.14 -19.16 10.58
C LYS A 9 8.17 -20.29 10.17
N GLY A 10 8.36 -20.87 8.99
CA GLY A 10 7.55 -21.96 8.45
C GLY A 10 6.26 -21.54 7.72
N SER A 11 5.94 -20.23 7.65
CA SER A 11 4.76 -19.72 6.93
C SER A 11 5.17 -19.05 5.62
N TYR A 12 4.37 -19.24 4.57
CA TYR A 12 4.56 -18.54 3.30
C TYR A 12 4.35 -17.02 3.47
N CYS A 13 5.21 -16.22 2.83
CA CYS A 13 5.08 -14.77 2.81
C CYS A 13 5.27 -14.23 1.39
N GLY A 14 4.45 -13.26 0.99
CA GLY A 14 4.58 -12.63 -0.33
C GLY A 14 5.78 -11.68 -0.42
N ALA A 15 6.15 -11.06 0.69
CA ALA A 15 7.30 -10.19 0.87
C ALA A 15 7.56 -9.97 2.37
N LEU A 16 8.71 -9.38 2.69
CA LEU A 16 9.04 -8.91 4.03
C LEU A 16 10.13 -7.84 3.97
N SER A 17 9.88 -6.69 4.57
CA SER A 17 10.91 -5.73 4.97
C SER A 17 11.53 -6.16 6.31
N THR A 18 12.86 -6.26 6.38
CA THR A 18 13.64 -6.36 7.62
C THR A 18 14.51 -5.11 7.79
N PRO A 19 13.92 -3.98 8.25
CA PRO A 19 14.63 -2.70 8.31
C PRO A 19 15.92 -2.73 9.15
N SER A 20 15.93 -3.49 10.25
CA SER A 20 17.12 -3.66 11.11
C SER A 20 18.33 -4.27 10.39
N GLU A 21 18.10 -4.95 9.27
CA GLU A 21 19.14 -5.57 8.43
C GLU A 21 19.32 -4.82 7.11
N ASN A 22 18.51 -3.79 6.83
CA ASN A 22 18.40 -3.10 5.55
C ASN A 22 18.11 -4.03 4.36
N ILE A 23 17.25 -5.04 4.57
CA ILE A 23 16.89 -6.01 3.53
C ILE A 23 15.39 -5.99 3.28
N ILE A 24 14.99 -6.04 2.02
CA ILE A 24 13.62 -6.37 1.61
C ILE A 24 13.65 -7.70 0.87
N PHE A 25 12.86 -8.67 1.32
CA PHE A 25 12.62 -9.94 0.65
C PHE A 25 11.36 -9.84 -0.18
N LEU A 26 11.43 -10.31 -1.43
CA LEU A 26 10.29 -10.35 -2.33
C LEU A 26 10.18 -11.77 -2.87
N ASP A 27 9.06 -12.44 -2.60
CA ASP A 27 8.74 -13.68 -3.31
C ASP A 27 8.49 -13.32 -4.78
N VAL A 28 9.02 -14.11 -5.70
CA VAL A 28 8.90 -13.90 -7.15
C VAL A 28 8.57 -15.24 -7.80
N GLN A 29 7.38 -15.31 -8.40
CA GLN A 29 6.92 -16.51 -9.10
C GLN A 29 7.51 -16.66 -10.51
N ASP A 30 7.68 -17.91 -10.94
CA ASP A 30 8.11 -18.28 -12.30
C ASP A 30 7.21 -17.65 -13.37
N GLY A 31 7.80 -17.09 -14.44
CA GLY A 31 7.05 -16.48 -15.55
C GLY A 31 6.67 -15.01 -15.33
N ILE A 32 7.23 -14.35 -14.31
CA ILE A 32 6.93 -12.95 -13.98
C ILE A 32 7.16 -11.98 -15.14
N LYS A 33 8.20 -12.21 -15.96
CA LYS A 33 8.47 -11.39 -17.15
C LYS A 33 7.32 -11.48 -18.16
N SER A 34 6.95 -12.71 -18.53
CA SER A 34 5.87 -12.96 -19.49
C SER A 34 4.54 -12.36 -19.02
N ARG A 35 4.19 -12.49 -17.73
CA ARG A 35 2.99 -11.87 -17.16
C ARG A 35 3.07 -10.35 -17.10
N SER A 36 4.24 -9.79 -16.78
CA SER A 36 4.45 -8.34 -16.80
C SER A 36 4.29 -7.74 -18.19
N GLU A 37 4.53 -8.51 -19.26
CA GLU A 37 4.34 -8.08 -20.64
C GLU A 37 2.90 -8.25 -21.13
N THR A 38 2.22 -9.33 -20.71
CA THR A 38 0.88 -9.70 -21.21
C THR A 38 -0.27 -9.14 -20.38
N THR A 39 -0.11 -9.04 -19.05
CA THR A 39 -1.12 -8.52 -18.13
C THR A 39 -0.51 -7.55 -17.10
N PRO A 40 0.15 -6.46 -17.54
CA PRO A 40 0.94 -5.57 -16.67
C PRO A 40 0.18 -4.95 -15.49
N MET A 41 -1.15 -4.79 -15.61
CA MET A 41 -2.01 -4.14 -14.62
C MET A 41 -2.81 -5.12 -13.76
N ASP A 42 -2.68 -6.43 -13.99
CA ASP A 42 -3.43 -7.46 -13.28
C ASP A 42 -2.98 -7.55 -11.81
N PRO A 43 -3.86 -7.31 -10.83
CA PRO A 43 -3.50 -7.34 -9.42
C PRO A 43 -3.38 -8.76 -8.83
N THR A 44 -4.06 -9.73 -9.43
CA THR A 44 -4.27 -11.09 -8.91
C THR A 44 -3.09 -12.01 -9.21
N TYR A 45 -2.43 -11.82 -10.35
CA TYR A 45 -1.24 -12.59 -10.71
C TYR A 45 0.05 -11.78 -10.46
N PHE A 46 1.19 -12.47 -10.41
CA PHE A 46 2.51 -11.83 -10.35
C PHE A 46 2.81 -11.09 -11.66
N SER A 47 2.25 -9.88 -11.76
CA SER A 47 2.40 -8.89 -12.83
C SER A 47 3.30 -7.73 -12.39
N ALA A 48 3.55 -6.79 -13.31
CA ALA A 48 4.28 -5.56 -13.01
C ALA A 48 3.57 -4.68 -11.96
N ALA A 49 2.24 -4.60 -11.99
CA ALA A 49 1.45 -3.84 -11.02
C ALA A 49 1.54 -4.45 -9.61
N ARG A 50 1.41 -5.78 -9.49
CA ARG A 50 1.56 -6.46 -8.20
C ARG A 50 2.96 -6.27 -7.62
N LEU A 51 4.01 -6.44 -8.42
CA LEU A 51 5.39 -6.18 -7.99
C LEU A 51 5.58 -4.73 -7.54
N SER A 52 5.09 -3.78 -8.35
CA SER A 52 5.19 -2.36 -8.03
C SER A 52 4.52 -2.06 -6.69
N LYS A 53 3.29 -2.57 -6.47
CA LYS A 53 2.58 -2.45 -5.20
C LYS A 53 3.44 -2.95 -4.03
N VAL A 54 3.93 -4.19 -4.13
CA VAL A 54 4.68 -4.85 -3.05
C VAL A 54 6.02 -4.14 -2.78
N ILE A 55 6.77 -3.77 -3.82
CA ILE A 55 8.04 -3.05 -3.64
C ILE A 55 7.83 -1.74 -2.87
N HIS A 56 6.83 -0.95 -3.26
CA HIS A 56 6.57 0.33 -2.60
C HIS A 56 5.96 0.16 -1.20
N HIS A 57 5.17 -0.88 -1.00
CA HIS A 57 4.68 -1.27 0.32
C HIS A 57 5.85 -1.59 1.27
N GLU A 58 6.77 -2.48 0.87
CA GLU A 58 7.91 -2.86 1.73
C GLU A 58 8.92 -1.71 1.94
N LEU A 59 9.08 -0.83 0.95
CA LEU A 59 9.87 0.40 1.11
C LEU A 59 9.23 1.35 2.13
N THR A 60 7.90 1.38 2.22
CA THR A 60 7.20 2.19 3.21
C THR A 60 7.44 1.64 4.62
N HIS A 61 7.46 0.32 4.82
CA HIS A 61 7.90 -0.28 6.08
C HIS A 61 9.32 0.15 6.46
N SER A 62 10.27 0.15 5.50
CA SER A 62 11.63 0.63 5.76
C SER A 62 11.68 2.11 6.12
N MET A 63 10.89 2.95 5.45
CA MET A 63 10.79 4.38 5.76
C MET A 63 10.25 4.60 7.18
N ASP A 64 9.15 3.92 7.51
CA ASP A 64 8.49 4.04 8.81
C ASP A 64 9.42 3.63 9.96
N ASP A 65 10.26 2.61 9.74
CA ASP A 65 11.28 2.20 10.70
C ASP A 65 12.35 3.27 10.91
N VAL A 66 12.95 3.77 9.82
CA VAL A 66 13.99 4.82 9.89
C VAL A 66 13.45 6.09 10.55
N MET A 67 12.22 6.47 10.24
CA MET A 67 11.57 7.67 10.77
C MET A 67 10.91 7.45 12.14
N ARG A 68 10.84 6.20 12.60
CA ARG A 68 10.19 5.77 13.85
C ARG A 68 8.71 6.13 13.94
N TYR A 69 7.97 6.00 12.83
CA TYR A 69 6.52 6.22 12.79
C TYR A 69 5.72 5.03 13.34
N TYR A 70 6.22 4.37 14.39
CA TYR A 70 5.52 3.29 15.05
C TYR A 70 4.42 3.87 15.94
N TRP A 71 3.18 3.44 15.72
CA TRP A 71 2.03 3.85 16.53
C TRP A 71 1.88 5.37 16.67
N ASP A 72 2.12 6.12 15.58
CA ASP A 72 1.98 7.58 15.56
C ASP A 72 0.54 7.96 15.95
N PRO A 73 0.33 8.70 17.05
CA PRO A 73 -1.00 9.12 17.48
C PRO A 73 -1.75 9.89 16.39
N LYS A 74 -1.05 10.62 15.51
CA LYS A 74 -1.67 11.32 14.38
C LYS A 74 -2.33 10.33 13.44
N TRP A 75 -1.63 9.26 13.06
CA TRP A 75 -2.19 8.22 12.21
C TRP A 75 -3.36 7.50 12.88
N VAL A 76 -3.17 7.08 14.13
CA VAL A 76 -4.20 6.36 14.89
C VAL A 76 -5.47 7.20 15.04
N SER A 77 -5.33 8.51 15.25
CA SER A 77 -6.47 9.42 15.40
C SER A 77 -7.31 9.60 14.13
N LEU A 78 -6.79 9.22 12.96
CA LEU A 78 -7.55 9.26 11.70
C LEU A 78 -8.49 8.07 11.57
N ASN A 79 -8.20 6.94 12.21
CA ASN A 79 -9.06 5.76 12.10
C ASN A 79 -10.47 6.04 12.66
N PRO A 80 -11.53 5.42 12.10
CA PRO A 80 -12.86 5.50 12.68
C PRO A 80 -12.82 5.14 14.18
N PRO A 81 -13.52 5.87 15.07
CA PRO A 81 -13.37 5.70 16.53
C PRO A 81 -13.65 4.28 17.06
N SER A 82 -14.51 3.52 16.38
CA SER A 82 -14.85 2.14 16.74
C SER A 82 -14.00 1.09 16.04
N PHE A 83 -13.08 1.48 15.16
CA PHE A 83 -12.26 0.53 14.42
C PHE A 83 -11.15 -0.04 15.28
N GLN A 84 -10.93 -1.35 15.17
CA GLN A 84 -9.79 -2.05 15.75
C GLN A 84 -9.09 -2.86 14.67
N TYR A 85 -7.76 -2.75 14.60
CA TYR A 85 -6.98 -3.58 13.69
C TYR A 85 -7.22 -5.08 13.92
N GLY A 86 -7.33 -5.82 12.82
CA GLY A 86 -7.62 -7.26 12.84
C GLY A 86 -9.09 -7.60 13.08
N SER A 87 -9.99 -6.61 13.25
CA SER A 87 -11.42 -6.86 13.47
C SER A 87 -12.23 -6.98 12.17
N TYR A 88 -11.61 -6.79 11.00
CA TYR A 88 -12.32 -6.90 9.72
C TYR A 88 -12.72 -8.35 9.44
N ASP A 89 -14.00 -8.58 9.14
CA ASP A 89 -14.52 -9.90 8.81
C ASP A 89 -14.38 -10.20 7.32
N TYR A 90 -13.33 -10.94 6.98
CA TYR A 90 -13.05 -11.40 5.62
C TYR A 90 -14.04 -12.43 5.07
N SER A 91 -14.89 -13.01 5.92
CA SER A 91 -15.87 -14.03 5.51
C SER A 91 -17.23 -13.45 5.14
N SER A 92 -17.51 -12.22 5.60
CA SER A 92 -18.76 -11.52 5.32
C SER A 92 -18.74 -10.84 3.97
N PHE A 93 -19.89 -10.86 3.30
CA PHE A 93 -20.08 -10.10 2.07
C PHE A 93 -19.99 -8.59 2.35
N ASN A 94 -19.10 -7.90 1.63
CA ASN A 94 -18.96 -6.46 1.70
C ASN A 94 -19.78 -5.79 0.57
N PRO A 95 -20.80 -4.97 0.87
CA PRO A 95 -21.62 -4.29 -0.14
C PRO A 95 -20.81 -3.39 -1.10
N ARG A 96 -19.70 -2.81 -0.65
CA ARG A 96 -18.83 -1.97 -1.51
C ARG A 96 -18.19 -2.78 -2.64
N ALA A 97 -18.05 -4.09 -2.50
CA ALA A 97 -17.45 -4.96 -3.51
C ALA A 97 -18.28 -5.07 -4.81
N LEU A 98 -19.61 -4.87 -4.73
CA LEU A 98 -20.51 -4.90 -5.90
C LEU A 98 -21.07 -3.52 -6.26
N GLY A 99 -21.21 -2.62 -5.28
CA GLY A 99 -21.85 -1.31 -5.45
C GLY A 99 -20.91 -0.11 -5.49
N GLY A 100 -19.60 -0.31 -5.28
CA GLY A 100 -18.61 0.77 -5.32
C GLY A 100 -18.10 1.07 -6.72
N ASP A 101 -17.50 2.26 -6.90
CA ASP A 101 -16.88 2.70 -8.16
C ASP A 101 -15.61 1.89 -8.53
N ILE A 102 -15.11 1.07 -7.60
CA ILE A 102 -13.89 0.30 -7.75
C ILE A 102 -14.17 -1.14 -7.32
N SER A 103 -14.06 -2.07 -8.26
CA SER A 103 -14.24 -3.49 -7.99
C SER A 103 -12.97 -4.13 -7.40
N PRO A 104 -13.08 -5.01 -6.38
CA PRO A 104 -11.93 -5.77 -5.86
C PRO A 104 -11.28 -6.70 -6.90
N PHE A 105 -11.96 -7.02 -8.00
CA PHE A 105 -11.37 -7.78 -9.12
C PHE A 105 -10.36 -6.96 -9.94
N LEU A 106 -10.43 -5.63 -9.89
CA LEU A 106 -9.58 -4.74 -10.68
C LEU A 106 -8.33 -4.30 -9.95
N THR A 107 -8.38 -4.25 -8.62
CA THR A 107 -7.29 -3.76 -7.79
C THR A 107 -7.44 -4.20 -6.34
N PRO A 108 -6.33 -4.43 -5.59
CA PRO A 108 -6.40 -4.60 -4.15
C PRO A 108 -6.82 -3.30 -3.43
N PHE A 109 -6.72 -2.15 -4.10
CA PHE A 109 -7.07 -0.84 -3.56
C PHE A 109 -8.49 -0.46 -3.95
N TRP A 110 -9.48 -0.94 -3.19
CA TRP A 110 -10.89 -0.77 -3.53
C TRP A 110 -11.74 -0.17 -2.39
N ASN A 111 -11.11 0.24 -1.28
CA ASN A 111 -11.76 0.89 -0.14
C ASN A 111 -12.91 0.07 0.49
N PRO A 112 -12.59 -1.06 1.16
CA PRO A 112 -13.61 -1.95 1.73
C PRO A 112 -14.44 -1.30 2.84
N ILE A 113 -13.83 -0.44 3.64
CA ILE A 113 -14.46 0.27 4.76
C ILE A 113 -13.81 1.65 4.89
N ASP A 114 -14.48 2.55 5.61
CA ASP A 114 -14.00 3.91 5.81
C ASP A 114 -12.61 3.95 6.43
N GLY A 115 -11.75 4.77 5.86
CA GLY A 115 -10.38 5.00 6.30
C GLY A 115 -9.34 3.98 5.81
N PHE A 116 -9.70 2.99 4.99
CA PHE A 116 -8.77 1.95 4.55
C PHE A 116 -8.73 1.82 3.03
N VAL A 117 -7.53 1.73 2.46
CA VAL A 117 -7.36 1.59 1.00
C VAL A 117 -7.63 0.17 0.50
N SER A 118 -7.41 -0.85 1.34
CA SER A 118 -7.54 -2.28 1.01
C SER A 118 -8.03 -3.07 2.22
N GLU A 119 -8.42 -4.34 2.02
CA GLU A 119 -8.73 -5.23 3.16
C GLU A 119 -7.49 -5.53 3.99
N TYR A 120 -6.34 -5.70 3.33
CA TYR A 120 -5.07 -5.99 4.01
C TYR A 120 -4.63 -4.88 4.96
N ALA A 121 -4.91 -3.62 4.59
CA ALA A 121 -4.67 -2.45 5.44
C ALA A 121 -5.44 -2.50 6.77
N THR A 122 -6.51 -3.29 6.88
CA THR A 122 -7.25 -3.45 8.14
C THR A 122 -6.58 -4.39 9.13
N SER A 123 -5.55 -5.14 8.71
CA SER A 123 -4.96 -6.22 9.49
C SER A 123 -4.15 -5.72 10.70
N ASN A 124 -3.31 -4.71 10.50
CA ASN A 124 -2.55 -4.05 11.57
C ASN A 124 -2.05 -2.66 11.14
N TYR A 125 -1.57 -1.89 12.13
CA TYR A 125 -1.07 -0.53 11.95
C TYR A 125 0.02 -0.39 10.87
N ALA A 126 0.97 -1.33 10.84
CA ALA A 126 2.08 -1.26 9.90
C ALA A 126 1.59 -1.49 8.47
N GLU A 127 0.72 -2.50 8.25
CA GLU A 127 0.19 -2.79 6.93
C GLU A 127 -0.73 -1.69 6.39
N ASP A 128 -1.48 -1.01 7.27
CA ASP A 128 -2.29 0.14 6.87
C ASP A 128 -1.44 1.25 6.23
N ARG A 129 -0.38 1.64 6.93
CA ARG A 129 0.57 2.65 6.45
C ARG A 129 1.28 2.19 5.17
N ALA A 130 1.74 0.94 5.16
CA ALA A 130 2.47 0.40 4.03
C ALA A 130 1.59 0.23 2.78
N ASP A 131 0.33 -0.16 2.90
CA ASP A 131 -0.59 -0.22 1.76
C ASP A 131 -0.95 1.18 1.24
N VAL A 132 -1.06 2.20 2.11
CA VAL A 132 -1.20 3.60 1.67
C VAL A 132 0.04 4.05 0.88
N GLY A 133 1.25 3.80 1.37
CA GLY A 133 2.48 4.12 0.65
C GLY A 133 2.62 3.36 -0.67
N GLY A 134 2.24 2.08 -0.68
CA GLY A 134 2.15 1.23 -1.87
C GLY A 134 1.13 1.74 -2.89
N ALA A 135 -0.01 2.27 -2.43
CA ALA A 135 -1.03 2.86 -3.29
C ALA A 135 -0.57 4.20 -3.91
N ILE A 136 0.15 5.03 -3.14
CA ILE A 136 0.71 6.30 -3.62
C ILE A 136 1.73 6.04 -4.74
N GLN A 137 2.79 5.28 -4.45
CA GLN A 137 3.92 5.13 -5.37
C GLN A 137 3.68 4.07 -6.46
N GLY A 138 2.81 3.11 -6.19
CA GLY A 138 2.53 1.99 -7.08
C GLY A 138 1.88 2.37 -8.41
N ARG A 139 1.89 1.43 -9.36
CA ARG A 139 1.26 1.57 -10.67
C ARG A 139 -0.26 1.75 -10.63
N GLN A 140 -0.90 1.47 -9.49
CA GLN A 140 -2.36 1.51 -9.30
C GLN A 140 -2.86 2.80 -8.62
N PHE A 141 -2.02 3.83 -8.52
CA PHE A 141 -2.32 5.11 -7.86
C PHE A 141 -3.61 5.81 -8.37
N SER A 142 -4.03 5.59 -9.61
CA SER A 142 -5.26 6.19 -10.14
C SER A 142 -6.52 5.73 -9.41
N TYR A 143 -6.52 4.53 -8.83
CA TYR A 143 -7.60 4.07 -7.95
C TYR A 143 -7.59 4.81 -6.62
N LEU A 144 -6.41 5.17 -6.09
CA LEU A 144 -6.29 5.94 -4.86
C LEU A 144 -6.97 7.31 -4.98
N ASN A 145 -6.83 7.99 -6.12
CA ASN A 145 -7.51 9.26 -6.36
C ASN A 145 -9.05 9.13 -6.28
N LYS A 146 -9.61 8.04 -6.82
CA LYS A 146 -11.05 7.75 -6.70
C LYS A 146 -11.45 7.46 -5.25
N ILE A 147 -10.64 6.70 -4.52
CA ILE A 147 -10.88 6.41 -3.10
C ILE A 147 -10.90 7.71 -2.29
N CYS A 148 -9.90 8.58 -2.47
CA CYS A 148 -9.81 9.84 -1.75
C CYS A 148 -11.01 10.78 -2.00
N ALA A 149 -11.57 10.74 -3.21
CA ALA A 149 -12.77 11.52 -3.53
C ALA A 149 -14.02 11.01 -2.78
N ALA A 150 -14.08 9.73 -2.45
CA ALA A 150 -15.20 9.10 -1.74
C ALA A 150 -14.99 9.03 -0.21
N ASP A 151 -13.74 8.97 0.25
CA ASP A 151 -13.37 8.72 1.64
C ASP A 151 -12.34 9.74 2.12
N SER A 152 -12.83 10.73 2.87
CA SER A 152 -12.00 11.82 3.40
C SER A 152 -10.99 11.35 4.45
N ILE A 153 -11.23 10.21 5.11
CA ILE A 153 -10.28 9.64 6.08
C ILE A 153 -9.08 9.07 5.34
N VAL A 154 -9.31 8.33 4.25
CA VAL A 154 -8.22 7.88 3.37
C VAL A 154 -7.47 9.08 2.81
N ALA A 155 -8.16 10.13 2.35
CA ALA A 155 -7.50 11.34 1.85
C ALA A 155 -6.61 12.01 2.92
N ALA A 156 -7.04 12.05 4.18
CA ALA A 156 -6.23 12.55 5.29
C ALA A 156 -4.97 11.69 5.54
N LYS A 157 -5.11 10.36 5.53
CA LYS A 157 -3.98 9.43 5.66
C LYS A 157 -2.97 9.61 4.52
N VAL A 158 -3.44 9.70 3.29
CA VAL A 158 -2.60 9.90 2.11
C VAL A 158 -1.80 11.20 2.20
N ARG A 159 -2.43 12.31 2.58
CA ARG A 159 -1.73 13.59 2.79
C ARG A 159 -0.66 13.49 3.88
N LEU A 160 -1.00 12.87 5.02
CA LEU A 160 -0.04 12.62 6.09
C LEU A 160 1.15 11.79 5.61
N THR A 161 0.91 10.71 4.86
CA THR A 161 1.99 9.89 4.28
C THR A 161 2.85 10.67 3.28
N ILE A 162 2.26 11.50 2.41
CA ILE A 162 3.02 12.34 1.48
C ILE A 162 3.92 13.33 2.25
N ASP A 163 3.40 13.97 3.30
CA ASP A 163 4.18 14.86 4.16
C ASP A 163 5.33 14.13 4.87
N GLU A 164 5.10 12.89 5.30
CA GLU A 164 6.11 12.00 5.90
C GLU A 164 7.18 11.58 4.90
N MET A 165 6.79 11.17 3.69
CA MET A 165 7.71 10.83 2.61
C MET A 165 8.53 12.04 2.16
N ASN A 166 7.94 13.24 2.17
CA ASN A 166 8.65 14.48 1.89
C ASN A 166 9.72 14.79 2.94
N ARG A 167 9.45 14.53 4.22
CA ARG A 167 10.43 14.65 5.31
C ARG A 167 11.53 13.58 5.25
N PHE A 168 11.20 12.37 4.83
CA PHE A 168 12.15 11.28 4.65
C PHE A 168 13.13 11.55 3.48
N TRP A 169 12.66 12.16 2.41
CA TRP A 169 13.48 12.51 1.24
C TRP A 169 13.49 14.03 0.98
N PRO A 170 14.21 14.83 1.79
CA PRO A 170 14.19 16.30 1.75
C PRO A 170 15.29 16.90 0.87
N TYR A 171 15.86 16.13 -0.06
CA TYR A 171 17.04 16.56 -0.82
C TYR A 171 16.67 17.55 -1.94
N PRO A 172 17.31 18.73 -2.02
CA PRO A 172 17.14 19.67 -3.13
C PRO A 172 17.50 19.03 -4.47
N GLY A 173 16.75 19.34 -5.53
CA GLY A 173 16.96 18.76 -6.87
C GLY A 173 16.23 17.43 -7.08
N ALA A 174 15.54 16.90 -6.05
CA ALA A 174 14.76 15.68 -6.16
C ALA A 174 13.34 15.90 -6.73
N GLU A 175 12.94 17.13 -7.02
CA GLU A 175 11.57 17.52 -7.40
C GLU A 175 11.10 16.78 -8.66
N ASN A 176 12.02 16.52 -9.60
CA ASN A 176 11.71 15.81 -10.85
C ASN A 176 11.88 14.27 -10.77
N THR A 177 12.19 13.73 -9.59
CA THR A 177 12.25 12.27 -9.41
C THR A 177 10.88 11.64 -9.62
N ALA A 178 10.84 10.37 -10.04
CA ALA A 178 9.58 9.64 -10.15
C ALA A 178 8.79 9.64 -8.81
N TRP A 179 9.52 9.60 -7.69
CA TRP A 179 8.96 9.63 -6.34
C TRP A 179 8.18 10.92 -6.05
N LYS A 180 8.78 12.09 -6.33
CA LYS A 180 8.14 13.40 -6.09
C LYS A 180 7.05 13.71 -7.11
N ARG A 181 7.28 13.40 -8.40
CA ARG A 181 6.25 13.57 -9.45
C ARG A 181 4.97 12.81 -9.13
N ARG A 182 5.07 11.64 -8.49
CA ARG A 182 3.89 10.90 -8.10
C ARG A 182 3.01 11.68 -7.12
N PHE A 183 3.59 12.44 -6.21
CA PHE A 183 2.82 13.23 -5.23
C PHE A 183 1.94 14.28 -5.91
N ASP A 184 2.43 14.89 -6.98
CA ASP A 184 1.67 15.88 -7.78
C ASP A 184 0.50 15.24 -8.55
N GLU A 185 0.57 13.92 -8.82
CA GLU A 185 -0.49 13.17 -9.49
C GLU A 185 -1.56 12.64 -8.52
N ILE A 186 -1.27 12.65 -7.21
CA ILE A 186 -2.24 12.27 -6.19
C ILE A 186 -3.23 13.41 -5.95
N GLN A 187 -4.52 13.11 -6.07
CA GLN A 187 -5.63 14.06 -5.97
C GLN A 187 -6.44 13.84 -4.70
N CYS A 188 -5.77 13.85 -3.53
CA CYS A 188 -6.37 13.59 -2.23
C CYS A 188 -6.49 14.88 -1.39
N ASN A 189 -7.13 15.90 -1.94
CA ASN A 189 -7.24 17.24 -1.34
C ASN A 189 -8.26 17.29 -0.20
#